data_AF-A0A426XMY3-F1
#
_entry.id   AF-A0A426XMY3-F1
#
_cell.length_a   1.000
_cell.length_b   1.000
_cell.length_c   1.000
_cell.angle_alpha   90.00
_cell.angle_beta   90.00
_cell.angle_gamma   90.00
#
_symmetry.space_group_name_H-M   'P 1'
#
loop_
_entity.id
_entity.type
_entity.pdbx_description
1 polymer ?
#
loop_
_entity_poly.entity_id
_entity_poly.type
_entity_poly.pdbx_seq_one_letter_code
_entity_poly.pdbx_strand_id
1 'polypeptide(L)'
;GFSTGLPERLQLTLLRTLPGLENCLMLRPAYAVEYDYLPAHQCSRSLMTKKIEGLFFSGQINGTTGYEEAAAQVMHFSHLSGQPVKDSSSLEGILKKPHVEYKVLDKHGYGNELLSRIEKECVEIDIKYEGFIARQRSQLQQNTLSYAVLLKYLQVRPQTIGQASRVGGVSPADMTALLICLEAKRRMARDMKRQDLVGSAADDLDETESCLATAGRAAGA
;
A
#
# COMPACT_ATOMS: atom_id res chain seq x y z
N GLY A 1 -3.52 -13.11 -13.54
CA GLY A 1 -3.18 -13.52 -12.17
C GLY A 1 -1.86 -12.94 -11.74
N PHE A 2 -1.77 -11.62 -11.62
CA PHE A 2 -0.56 -10.93 -11.16
C PHE A 2 -0.82 -10.37 -9.76
N SER A 3 -0.97 -11.28 -8.79
CA SER A 3 -1.17 -10.92 -7.38
C SER A 3 0.20 -10.79 -6.72
N THR A 4 0.52 -9.63 -6.16
CA THR A 4 1.84 -9.38 -5.56
C THR A 4 1.75 -8.44 -4.37
N GLY A 5 2.61 -8.69 -3.37
CA GLY A 5 2.85 -7.80 -2.23
C GLY A 5 4.09 -6.92 -2.38
N LEU A 6 4.67 -6.85 -3.59
CA LEU A 6 5.88 -6.06 -3.85
C LEU A 6 5.61 -4.55 -3.73
N PRO A 7 6.63 -3.72 -3.43
CA PRO A 7 6.50 -2.27 -3.46
C PRO A 7 6.01 -1.74 -4.81
N GLU A 8 5.11 -0.74 -4.79
CA GLU A 8 4.48 -0.12 -5.98
C GLU A 8 5.48 0.23 -7.10
N ARG A 9 6.64 0.79 -6.74
CA ARG A 9 7.69 1.20 -7.69
C ARG A 9 8.21 0.03 -8.53
N LEU A 10 8.21 -1.19 -7.99
CA LEU A 10 8.67 -2.38 -8.70
C LEU A 10 7.56 -3.02 -9.54
N GLN A 11 6.29 -2.85 -9.12
CA GLN A 11 5.15 -3.42 -9.83
C GLN A 11 5.00 -2.84 -11.24
N LEU A 12 5.13 -1.52 -11.38
CA LEU A 12 5.03 -0.87 -12.69
C LEU A 12 6.16 -1.32 -13.64
N THR A 13 7.38 -1.43 -13.12
CA THR A 13 8.52 -1.92 -13.90
C THR A 13 8.29 -3.36 -14.36
N LEU A 14 7.80 -4.24 -13.48
CA LEU A 14 7.46 -5.62 -13.82
C LEU A 14 6.34 -5.72 -14.85
N LEU A 15 5.26 -4.94 -14.70
CA LEU A 15 4.15 -4.94 -15.66
C LEU A 15 4.62 -4.58 -17.08
N ARG A 16 5.54 -3.62 -17.20
CA ARG A 16 6.09 -3.19 -18.49
C ARG A 16 7.07 -4.17 -19.14
N THR A 17 7.48 -5.22 -18.42
CA THR A 17 8.26 -6.31 -19.03
C THR A 17 7.37 -7.34 -19.74
N LEU A 18 6.06 -7.31 -19.51
CA LEU A 18 5.13 -8.25 -20.13
C LEU A 18 4.75 -7.78 -21.55
N PRO A 19 4.72 -8.70 -22.53
CA PRO A 19 4.38 -8.35 -23.90
C PRO A 19 2.95 -7.80 -23.98
N GLY A 20 2.80 -6.62 -24.61
CA GLY A 20 1.53 -5.89 -24.72
C GLY A 20 1.21 -4.95 -23.55
N LEU A 21 2.07 -4.87 -22.53
CA LEU A 21 1.93 -3.96 -21.38
C LEU A 21 3.11 -2.98 -21.23
N GLU A 22 3.94 -2.84 -22.26
CA GLU A 22 5.18 -2.05 -22.25
C GLU A 22 4.92 -0.57 -21.90
N ASN A 23 3.79 -0.04 -22.33
CA ASN A 23 3.37 1.35 -22.10
C ASN A 23 2.17 1.46 -21.15
N CYS A 24 1.90 0.42 -20.35
CA CYS A 24 0.75 0.46 -19.44
C CYS A 24 0.92 1.53 -18.35
N LEU A 25 -0.22 2.04 -17.89
CA LEU A 25 -0.35 2.91 -16.74
C LEU A 25 -1.01 2.12 -15.62
N MET A 26 -0.39 2.13 -14.44
CA MET A 26 -0.92 1.45 -13.26
C MET A 26 -1.85 2.42 -12.51
N LEU A 27 -3.15 2.15 -12.55
CA LEU A 27 -4.16 2.95 -11.84
C LEU A 27 -4.18 2.66 -10.34
N ARG A 28 -3.94 1.40 -9.96
CA ARG A 28 -3.88 0.94 -8.57
C ARG A 28 -2.77 -0.09 -8.41
N PRO A 29 -1.94 0.00 -7.36
CA PRO A 29 -0.99 -1.05 -7.05
C PRO A 29 -1.71 -2.30 -6.55
N ALA A 30 -1.15 -3.46 -6.87
CA ALA A 30 -1.47 -4.69 -6.17
C ALA A 30 -1.01 -4.59 -4.71
N TYR A 31 -1.72 -5.28 -3.83
CA TYR A 31 -1.38 -5.34 -2.41
C TYR A 31 -1.74 -6.70 -1.85
N ALA A 32 -1.05 -7.09 -0.78
CA ALA A 32 -1.42 -8.23 0.04
C ALA A 32 -2.13 -7.72 1.30
N VAL A 33 -3.24 -8.37 1.66
CA VAL A 33 -3.95 -8.08 2.91
C VAL A 33 -3.69 -9.23 3.87
N GLU A 34 -3.11 -8.92 5.02
CA GLU A 34 -3.05 -9.84 6.15
C GLU A 34 -4.19 -9.53 7.11
N TYR A 35 -4.88 -10.58 7.52
CA TYR A 35 -5.99 -10.50 8.46
C TYR A 35 -5.98 -11.71 9.38
N ASP A 36 -6.42 -11.49 10.62
CA ASP A 36 -6.63 -12.56 11.56
C ASP A 36 -7.85 -13.39 11.14
N TYR A 37 -7.77 -14.70 11.33
CA TYR A 37 -8.91 -15.59 11.15
C TYR A 37 -9.04 -16.48 12.38
N LEU A 38 -10.26 -16.93 12.62
CA LEU A 38 -10.57 -17.86 13.68
C LEU A 38 -10.54 -19.28 13.10
N PRO A 39 -9.75 -20.20 13.69
CA PRO A 39 -9.69 -21.57 13.19
C PRO A 39 -11.06 -22.25 13.18
N ALA A 40 -11.45 -22.80 12.02
CA ALA A 40 -12.77 -23.39 11.80
C ALA A 40 -13.11 -24.55 12.75
N HIS A 41 -12.12 -25.22 13.36
CA HIS A 41 -12.35 -26.28 14.36
C HIS A 41 -13.01 -25.77 15.65
N GLN A 42 -12.98 -24.46 15.90
CA GLN A 42 -13.67 -23.82 17.02
C GLN A 42 -15.19 -23.70 16.78
N CYS A 43 -15.64 -23.89 15.54
CA CYS A 43 -17.04 -23.92 15.16
C CYS A 43 -17.56 -25.35 15.01
N SER A 44 -18.87 -25.51 15.15
CA SER A 44 -19.60 -26.73 14.80
C SER A 44 -19.97 -26.72 13.30
N ARG A 45 -20.59 -27.81 12.81
CA ARG A 45 -21.12 -27.87 11.44
C ARG A 45 -22.20 -26.81 11.16
N SER A 46 -22.85 -26.27 12.19
CA SER A 46 -23.81 -25.16 12.05
C SER A 46 -23.17 -23.79 12.01
N LEU A 47 -21.82 -23.70 11.96
CA LEU A 47 -21.04 -22.46 12.01
C LEU A 47 -21.11 -21.71 13.35
N MET A 48 -21.73 -22.31 14.37
CA MET A 48 -21.79 -21.78 15.73
C MET A 48 -20.49 -22.07 16.47
N THR A 49 -20.00 -21.14 17.28
CA THR A 49 -18.83 -21.36 18.12
C THR A 49 -19.13 -22.34 19.24
N LYS A 50 -18.18 -23.24 19.54
CA LYS A 50 -18.32 -24.21 20.64
C LYS A 50 -18.21 -23.58 22.03
N LYS A 51 -17.59 -22.40 22.13
CA LYS A 51 -17.34 -21.69 23.40
C LYS A 51 -18.49 -20.76 23.79
N ILE A 52 -19.19 -20.18 22.82
CA ILE A 52 -20.24 -19.18 23.04
C ILE A 52 -21.44 -19.60 22.21
N GLU A 53 -22.51 -20.04 22.87
CA GLU A 53 -23.79 -20.32 22.22
C GLU A 53 -24.38 -19.03 21.62
N GLY A 54 -24.94 -19.14 20.42
CA GLY A 54 -25.53 -18.01 19.70
C GLY A 54 -24.53 -17.11 18.95
N LEU A 55 -23.22 -17.36 19.06
CA LEU A 55 -22.20 -16.70 18.23
C LEU A 55 -21.86 -17.57 17.02
N PHE A 56 -21.88 -16.99 15.82
CA PHE A 56 -21.64 -17.69 14.56
C PHE A 56 -20.55 -17.01 13.72
N PHE A 57 -19.74 -17.79 13.02
CA PHE A 57 -18.67 -17.31 12.13
C PHE A 57 -18.88 -17.78 10.71
N SER A 58 -18.82 -16.85 9.75
CA SER A 58 -18.97 -17.14 8.32
C SER A 58 -18.06 -16.26 7.47
N GLY A 59 -17.52 -16.80 6.38
CA GLY A 59 -16.69 -16.07 5.42
C GLY A 59 -15.22 -15.96 5.84
N GLN A 60 -14.58 -14.83 5.53
CA GLN A 60 -13.13 -14.64 5.76
C GLN A 60 -12.68 -14.83 7.20
N ILE A 61 -13.55 -14.51 8.18
CA ILE A 61 -13.27 -14.74 9.60
C ILE A 61 -13.14 -16.25 9.93
N ASN A 62 -13.77 -17.11 9.14
CA ASN A 62 -13.69 -18.57 9.24
C ASN A 62 -12.59 -19.15 8.31
N GLY A 63 -11.70 -18.30 7.78
CA GLY A 63 -10.55 -18.69 6.98
C GLY A 63 -10.81 -18.90 5.49
N THR A 64 -11.99 -18.56 4.95
CA THR A 64 -12.26 -18.70 3.51
C THR A 64 -11.95 -17.42 2.74
N THR A 65 -11.32 -17.54 1.58
CA THR A 65 -10.85 -16.38 0.81
C THR A 65 -11.78 -15.98 -0.34
N GLY A 66 -12.57 -16.92 -0.87
CA GLY A 66 -13.42 -16.69 -2.04
C GLY A 66 -14.83 -16.20 -1.70
N TYR A 67 -15.48 -15.60 -2.71
CA TYR A 67 -16.82 -15.06 -2.59
C TYR A 67 -17.87 -16.17 -2.54
N GLU A 68 -17.69 -17.23 -3.33
CA GLU A 68 -18.63 -18.35 -3.34
C GLU A 68 -18.69 -19.05 -1.99
N GLU A 69 -17.55 -19.31 -1.35
CA GLU A 69 -17.48 -19.99 -0.06
C GLU A 69 -18.06 -19.14 1.07
N ALA A 70 -17.81 -17.83 1.04
CA ALA A 70 -18.39 -16.90 2.00
C ALA A 70 -19.92 -16.83 1.86
N ALA A 71 -20.43 -16.72 0.63
CA ALA A 71 -21.86 -16.70 0.36
C ALA A 71 -22.54 -18.03 0.77
N ALA A 72 -21.93 -19.17 0.45
CA ALA A 72 -22.45 -20.49 0.81
C ALA A 72 -22.58 -20.64 2.34
N GLN A 73 -21.58 -20.19 3.10
CA GLN A 73 -21.63 -20.22 4.58
C GLN A 73 -22.74 -19.32 5.14
N VAL A 74 -22.88 -18.10 4.60
CA VAL A 74 -23.92 -17.17 5.03
C VAL A 74 -25.31 -17.71 4.72
N MET A 75 -25.52 -18.31 3.54
CA MET A 75 -26.79 -18.94 3.19
C MET A 75 -27.10 -20.14 4.10
N HIS A 76 -26.11 -21.00 4.34
CA HIS A 76 -26.24 -22.15 5.24
C HIS A 76 -26.60 -21.71 6.68
N PHE A 77 -25.95 -20.68 7.20
CA PHE A 77 -26.28 -20.08 8.50
C PHE A 77 -27.69 -19.47 8.51
N SER A 78 -28.07 -18.73 7.47
CA SER A 78 -29.38 -18.07 7.37
C SER A 78 -30.51 -19.09 7.40
N HIS A 79 -30.33 -20.24 6.75
CA HIS A 79 -31.29 -21.33 6.76
C HIS A 79 -31.43 -22.00 8.15
N LEU A 80 -30.33 -22.08 8.91
CA LEU A 80 -30.31 -22.72 10.23
C LEU A 80 -30.77 -21.82 11.38
N SER A 81 -30.55 -20.50 11.29
CA SER A 81 -30.81 -19.56 12.39
C SER A 81 -32.21 -18.95 12.36
N GLY A 82 -32.89 -18.94 11.21
CA GLY A 82 -34.22 -18.35 11.06
C GLY A 82 -34.28 -16.84 11.36
N GLN A 83 -33.13 -16.17 11.52
CA GLN A 83 -33.09 -14.74 11.82
C GLN A 83 -33.11 -13.92 10.52
N PRO A 84 -34.08 -13.01 10.34
CA PRO A 84 -34.11 -12.13 9.17
C PRO A 84 -32.94 -11.13 9.23
N VAL A 85 -32.32 -10.91 8.08
CA VAL A 85 -31.31 -9.86 7.87
C VAL A 85 -31.99 -8.51 8.19
N LYS A 86 -31.38 -7.68 9.05
CA LYS A 86 -31.95 -6.38 9.41
C LYS A 86 -32.11 -5.49 8.17
N ASP A 87 -33.37 -5.27 7.78
CA ASP A 87 -33.85 -4.66 6.53
C ASP A 87 -33.69 -3.13 6.38
N SER A 88 -32.79 -2.49 7.13
CA SER A 88 -32.48 -1.08 6.90
C SER A 88 -30.97 -0.86 6.84
N SER A 89 -30.46 -0.86 5.62
CA SER A 89 -29.09 -0.45 5.31
C SER A 89 -29.13 0.95 4.71
N SER A 90 -28.23 1.83 5.13
CA SER A 90 -28.01 3.10 4.44
C SER A 90 -27.60 2.84 2.98
N LEU A 91 -27.89 3.79 2.07
CA LEU A 91 -27.46 3.70 0.67
C LEU A 91 -25.95 3.47 0.54
N GLU A 92 -25.18 4.06 1.46
CA GLU A 92 -23.74 3.82 1.63
C GLU A 92 -23.44 2.36 2.00
N GLY A 93 -24.16 1.77 2.96
CA GLY A 93 -24.00 0.37 3.34
C GLY A 93 -24.38 -0.62 2.24
N ILE A 94 -25.30 -0.22 1.35
CA ILE A 94 -25.65 -0.98 0.14
C ILE A 94 -24.52 -0.89 -0.88
N LEU A 95 -23.95 0.30 -1.12
CA LEU A 95 -22.81 0.51 -2.02
C LEU A 95 -21.52 -0.17 -1.55
N LYS A 96 -21.33 -0.36 -0.23
CA LYS A 96 -20.22 -1.15 0.32
C LYS A 96 -20.29 -2.64 -0.04
N LYS A 97 -21.41 -3.14 -0.56
CA LYS A 97 -21.52 -4.54 -1.00
C LYS A 97 -20.76 -4.75 -2.32
N PRO A 98 -19.96 -5.82 -2.45
CA PRO A 98 -19.05 -6.03 -3.59
C PRO A 98 -19.77 -6.15 -4.95
N HIS A 99 -21.05 -6.53 -4.95
CA HIS A 99 -21.86 -6.74 -6.16
C HIS A 99 -22.82 -5.59 -6.47
N VAL A 100 -22.74 -4.47 -5.76
CA VAL A 100 -23.63 -3.33 -5.97
C VAL A 100 -22.87 -2.17 -6.61
N GLU A 101 -23.28 -1.77 -7.80
CA GLU A 101 -22.75 -0.61 -8.54
C GLU A 101 -23.64 0.62 -8.31
N TYR A 102 -23.08 1.82 -8.46
CA TYR A 102 -23.83 3.07 -8.36
C TYR A 102 -24.99 3.14 -9.36
N LYS A 103 -24.87 2.48 -10.52
CA LYS A 103 -25.94 2.35 -11.52
C LYS A 103 -27.23 1.72 -10.96
N VAL A 104 -27.10 0.86 -9.94
CA VAL A 104 -28.25 0.26 -9.26
C VAL A 104 -29.05 1.34 -8.51
N LEU A 105 -28.37 2.36 -7.98
CA LEU A 105 -29.02 3.51 -7.34
C LEU A 105 -29.75 4.39 -8.36
N ASP A 106 -29.12 4.66 -9.51
CA ASP A 106 -29.76 5.40 -10.61
C ASP A 106 -31.04 4.69 -11.07
N LYS A 107 -30.99 3.35 -11.24
CA LYS A 107 -32.15 2.55 -11.68
C LYS A 107 -33.32 2.58 -10.71
N HIS A 108 -33.06 2.77 -9.42
CA HIS A 108 -34.07 2.79 -8.36
C HIS A 108 -34.44 4.20 -7.89
N GLY A 109 -33.96 5.26 -8.56
CA GLY A 109 -34.29 6.65 -8.26
C GLY A 109 -33.58 7.22 -7.02
N TYR A 110 -32.53 6.55 -6.55
CA TYR A 110 -31.69 7.00 -5.43
C TYR A 110 -30.35 7.59 -5.87
N GLY A 111 -30.09 7.63 -7.19
CA GLY A 111 -28.90 8.22 -7.77
C GLY A 111 -29.02 9.74 -7.89
N ASN A 112 -27.88 10.44 -7.78
CA ASN A 112 -27.87 11.89 -7.96
C ASN A 112 -27.68 12.23 -9.45
N GLU A 113 -28.66 12.92 -10.03
CA GLU A 113 -28.64 13.34 -11.44
C GLU A 113 -27.65 14.49 -11.72
N LEU A 114 -27.21 15.21 -10.69
CA LEU A 114 -26.25 16.31 -10.81
C LEU A 114 -24.81 15.83 -10.99
N LEU A 115 -24.52 14.56 -10.70
CA LEU A 115 -23.18 14.00 -10.80
C LEU A 115 -22.92 13.47 -12.20
N SER A 116 -21.77 13.84 -12.76
CA SER A 116 -21.25 13.25 -13.97
C SER A 116 -20.90 11.76 -13.76
N ARG A 117 -20.79 11.02 -14.85
CA ARG A 117 -20.42 9.59 -14.80
C ARG A 117 -19.12 9.35 -14.03
N ILE A 118 -18.13 10.21 -14.20
CA ILE A 118 -16.83 10.08 -13.54
C ILE A 118 -16.98 10.30 -12.03
N GLU A 119 -17.76 11.30 -11.62
CA GLU A 119 -18.00 11.57 -10.20
C GLU A 119 -18.77 10.43 -9.52
N LYS A 120 -19.74 9.82 -10.21
CA LYS A 120 -20.45 8.63 -9.72
C LYS A 120 -19.51 7.44 -9.51
N GLU A 121 -18.61 7.20 -10.47
CA GLU A 121 -17.59 6.16 -10.36
C GLU A 121 -16.62 6.44 -9.19
N CYS A 122 -16.19 7.70 -9.01
CA CYS A 122 -15.35 8.10 -7.87
C CYS A 122 -16.05 7.88 -6.53
N VAL A 123 -17.32 8.29 -6.38
CA VAL A 123 -18.09 8.07 -5.15
C VAL A 123 -18.23 6.58 -4.83
N GLU A 124 -18.45 5.73 -5.83
CA GLU A 124 -18.50 4.28 -5.65
C GLU A 124 -17.17 3.72 -5.12
N ILE A 125 -16.05 4.15 -5.71
CA ILE A 125 -14.71 3.76 -5.29
C ILE A 125 -14.46 4.23 -3.85
N ASP A 126 -14.71 5.49 -3.55
CA ASP A 126 -14.42 6.07 -2.24
C ASP A 126 -15.21 5.36 -1.15
N ILE A 127 -16.50 5.11 -1.35
CA ILE A 127 -17.36 4.41 -0.38
C ILE A 127 -16.92 2.94 -0.20
N LYS A 128 -16.62 2.23 -1.29
CA LYS A 128 -16.21 0.81 -1.22
C LYS A 128 -14.85 0.62 -0.55
N TYR A 129 -13.92 1.54 -0.78
CA TYR A 129 -12.54 1.41 -0.34
C TYR A 129 -12.19 2.28 0.88
N GLU A 130 -13.11 3.08 1.42
CA GLU A 130 -12.92 3.95 2.59
C GLU A 130 -12.20 3.24 3.75
N GLY A 131 -12.68 2.05 4.14
CA GLY A 131 -12.11 1.27 5.23
C GLY A 131 -10.71 0.73 4.93
N PHE A 132 -10.45 0.35 3.68
CA PHE A 132 -9.13 -0.11 3.23
C PHE A 132 -8.13 1.04 3.19
N ILE A 133 -8.53 2.19 2.66
CA ILE A 133 -7.72 3.41 2.58
C ILE A 133 -7.39 3.92 3.98
N ALA A 134 -8.35 3.91 4.90
CA ALA A 134 -8.14 4.30 6.30
C ALA A 134 -7.17 3.34 7.01
N ARG A 135 -7.32 2.03 6.82
CA ARG A 135 -6.43 1.03 7.40
C ARG A 135 -5.00 1.13 6.85
N GLN A 136 -4.87 1.33 5.54
CA GLN A 136 -3.57 1.52 4.89
C GLN A 136 -2.89 2.82 5.35
N ARG A 137 -3.64 3.92 5.46
CA ARG A 137 -3.11 5.19 6.02
C ARG A 137 -2.62 5.02 7.46
N SER A 138 -3.37 4.31 8.28
CA SER A 138 -2.99 4.04 9.69
C SER A 138 -1.73 3.17 9.79
N GLN A 139 -1.59 2.16 8.94
CA GLN A 139 -0.38 1.32 8.87
C GLN A 139 0.85 2.08 8.34
N LEU A 140 0.66 2.98 7.36
CA LEU A 140 1.74 3.85 6.88
C LEU A 140 2.22 4.83 7.96
N GLN A 141 1.32 5.34 8.81
CA GLN A 141 1.71 6.19 9.94
C GLN A 141 2.49 5.42 11.02
N GLN A 142 2.13 4.18 11.30
CA GLN A 142 2.86 3.31 12.24
C GLN A 142 4.27 2.91 11.74
N ASN A 143 4.48 2.86 10.42
CA ASN A 143 5.77 2.56 9.79
C ASN A 143 6.74 3.77 9.73
N THR A 144 6.37 4.91 10.32
CA THR A 144 7.32 6.00 10.57
C THR A 144 8.07 5.69 11.86
N LEU A 145 9.25 5.08 11.70
CA LEU A 145 10.26 4.74 12.72
C LEU A 145 9.89 5.19 14.14
N SER A 146 9.31 4.29 14.94
CA SER A 146 8.92 4.60 16.33
C SER A 146 10.13 5.17 17.10
N TYR A 147 9.92 6.26 17.83
CA TYR A 147 10.94 6.93 18.64
C TYR A 147 11.68 5.95 19.57
N ALA A 148 11.01 4.88 20.01
CA ALA A 148 11.59 3.82 20.84
C ALA A 148 12.67 2.98 20.13
N VAL A 149 12.50 2.74 18.82
CA VAL A 149 13.49 2.02 17.99
C VAL A 149 14.74 2.89 17.80
N LEU A 150 14.57 4.18 17.53
CA LEU A 150 15.69 5.14 17.45
C LEU A 150 16.52 5.19 18.74
N LEU A 151 15.87 5.21 19.90
CA LEU A 151 16.55 5.22 21.21
C LEU A 151 17.38 3.94 21.43
N LYS A 152 16.84 2.76 21.09
CA LYS A 152 17.58 1.49 21.18
C LYS A 152 18.74 1.39 20.19
N TYR A 153 18.57 1.92 18.98
CA TYR A 153 19.65 1.96 17.98
C TYR A 153 20.81 2.89 18.38
N LEU A 154 20.50 4.04 18.99
CA LEU A 154 21.51 4.96 19.51
C LEU A 154 22.32 4.35 20.66
N GLN A 155 21.71 3.47 21.46
CA GLN A 155 22.38 2.75 22.56
C GLN A 155 23.22 1.56 22.08
N VAL A 156 22.67 0.71 21.22
CA VAL A 156 23.34 -0.55 20.80
C VAL A 156 24.36 -0.34 19.68
N ARG A 157 24.20 0.71 18.86
CA ARG A 157 25.07 1.05 17.71
C ARG A 157 25.56 -0.17 16.91
N PRO A 158 24.63 -0.98 16.36
CA PRO A 158 25.02 -2.17 15.61
C PRO A 158 25.86 -1.79 14.39
N GLN A 159 27.02 -2.43 14.24
CA GLN A 159 27.93 -2.15 13.12
C GLN A 159 27.46 -2.78 11.81
N THR A 160 26.53 -3.73 11.89
CA THR A 160 26.02 -4.47 10.72
C THR A 160 24.50 -4.65 10.80
N ILE A 161 23.86 -4.75 9.63
CA ILE A 161 22.41 -4.97 9.48
C ILE A 161 21.97 -6.27 10.17
N GLY A 162 22.81 -7.32 10.14
CA GLY A 162 22.53 -8.59 10.80
C GLY A 162 22.64 -8.57 12.33
N GLN A 163 23.37 -7.60 12.91
CA GLN A 163 23.34 -7.35 14.36
C GLN A 163 22.09 -6.55 14.73
N ALA A 164 21.74 -5.57 13.91
CA ALA A 164 20.57 -4.73 14.08
C ALA A 164 19.26 -5.54 14.08
N SER A 165 19.16 -6.58 13.24
CA SER A 165 17.99 -7.48 13.19
C SER A 165 17.83 -8.39 14.41
N ARG A 166 18.86 -8.52 15.25
CA ARG A 166 18.83 -9.36 16.47
C ARG A 166 18.57 -8.56 17.75
N VAL A 167 18.39 -7.24 17.65
CA VAL A 167 18.06 -6.41 18.81
C VAL A 167 16.60 -6.66 19.20
N GLY A 168 16.38 -7.06 20.46
CA GLY A 168 15.05 -7.39 20.98
C GLY A 168 14.07 -6.22 20.85
N GLY A 169 13.00 -6.42 20.07
CA GLY A 169 11.95 -5.43 19.81
C GLY A 169 12.12 -4.65 18.50
N VAL A 170 13.02 -5.07 17.60
CA VAL A 170 13.10 -4.56 16.23
C VAL A 170 12.25 -5.45 15.32
N SER A 171 11.24 -4.88 14.67
CA SER A 171 10.38 -5.62 13.74
C SER A 171 11.01 -5.73 12.34
N PRO A 172 10.56 -6.69 11.50
CA PRO A 172 10.98 -6.75 10.10
C PRO A 172 10.66 -5.47 9.31
N ALA A 173 9.60 -4.74 9.68
CA ALA A 173 9.26 -3.46 9.07
C ALA A 173 10.28 -2.36 9.42
N ASP A 174 10.78 -2.33 10.66
CA ASP A 174 11.82 -1.39 11.09
C ASP A 174 13.14 -1.61 10.36
N MET A 175 13.51 -2.88 10.12
CA MET A 175 14.69 -3.23 9.32
C MET A 175 14.56 -2.76 7.88
N THR A 176 13.36 -2.89 7.30
CA THR A 176 13.07 -2.44 5.93
C THR A 176 13.15 -0.91 5.84
N ALA A 177 12.57 -0.20 6.81
CA ALA A 177 12.66 1.25 6.92
C ALA A 177 14.11 1.74 7.06
N LEU A 178 14.93 1.05 7.88
CA LEU A 178 16.36 1.34 8.04
C LEU A 178 17.12 1.17 6.72
N LEU A 179 16.87 0.09 5.98
CA LEU A 179 17.50 -0.16 4.67
C LEU A 179 17.15 0.92 3.66
N ILE A 180 15.89 1.34 3.61
CA ILE A 180 15.43 2.44 2.75
C ILE A 180 16.12 3.74 3.14
N CYS A 181 16.23 4.04 4.45
CA CYS A 181 16.88 5.26 4.94
C CYS A 181 18.39 5.28 4.62
N LEU A 182 19.08 4.15 4.77
CA LEU A 182 20.49 4.01 4.41
C LEU A 182 20.72 4.15 2.91
N GLU A 183 19.84 3.57 2.09
CA GLU A 183 19.92 3.69 0.64
C GLU A 183 19.62 5.12 0.17
N ALA A 184 18.67 5.82 0.81
CA ALA A 184 18.41 7.24 0.55
C ALA A 184 19.64 8.11 0.87
N LYS A 185 20.29 7.88 2.01
CA LYS A 185 21.54 8.58 2.37
C LYS A 185 22.69 8.28 1.40
N ARG A 186 22.82 7.02 0.94
CA ARG A 186 23.81 6.65 -0.09
C ARG A 186 23.56 7.36 -1.41
N ARG A 187 22.31 7.51 -1.82
CA ARG A 187 21.94 8.24 -3.05
C ARG A 187 22.25 9.73 -2.91
N MET A 188 21.87 10.35 -1.81
CA MET A 188 22.24 11.75 -1.52
C MET A 188 23.76 11.97 -1.54
N ALA A 189 24.54 11.07 -0.95
CA ALA A 189 26.00 11.17 -0.98
C ALA A 189 26.61 10.95 -2.39
N ARG A 190 26.00 10.09 -3.22
CA ARG A 190 26.40 9.93 -4.63
C ARG A 190 26.04 11.15 -5.46
N ASP A 191 24.87 11.74 -5.22
CA ASP A 191 24.41 12.95 -5.91
C ASP A 191 25.27 14.16 -5.52
N MET A 192 25.67 14.27 -4.25
CA MET A 192 26.63 15.28 -3.79
C MET A 192 28.00 15.11 -4.45
N LYS A 193 28.55 13.89 -4.49
CA LYS A 193 29.79 13.59 -5.24
C LYS A 193 29.67 13.89 -6.74
N ARG A 194 28.49 13.68 -7.32
CA ARG A 194 28.22 14.01 -8.73
C ARG A 194 28.20 15.52 -8.97
N GLN A 195 27.69 16.30 -8.01
CA GLN A 195 27.73 17.76 -8.06
C GLN A 195 29.15 18.29 -7.86
N ASP A 196 29.94 17.71 -6.97
CA ASP A 196 31.36 18.09 -6.77
C ASP A 196 32.22 17.83 -8.03
N LEU A 197 31.97 16.73 -8.75
CA LEU A 197 32.64 16.39 -10.02
C LEU A 197 32.24 17.31 -11.19
N VAL A 198 31.02 17.87 -11.17
CA VAL A 198 30.57 18.84 -12.18
C VAL A 198 31.07 20.25 -11.82
N GLY A 199 31.23 20.56 -10.53
CA GLY A 199 31.85 21.80 -10.05
C GLY A 199 33.33 21.92 -10.43
N SER A 200 34.12 20.86 -10.26
CA SER A 200 35.55 20.90 -10.62
C SER A 200 35.80 21.02 -12.13
N ALA A 201 34.93 20.45 -12.97
CA ALA A 201 35.04 20.59 -14.43
C ALA A 201 34.60 21.97 -14.95
N ALA A 202 33.83 22.72 -14.17
CA ALA A 202 33.46 24.10 -14.48
C ALA A 202 34.58 25.10 -14.10
N ASP A 203 35.34 24.84 -13.02
CA ASP A 203 36.53 25.63 -12.66
C ASP A 203 37.68 25.47 -13.68
N ASP A 204 37.86 24.27 -14.26
CA ASP A 204 38.89 24.01 -15.28
C ASP A 204 38.62 24.75 -16.63
N LEU A 205 37.37 25.13 -16.89
CA LEU A 205 36.99 25.91 -18.09
C LEU A 205 37.17 27.42 -17.89
N ASP A 206 37.19 27.92 -16.65
CA ASP A 206 37.39 29.34 -16.35
C ASP A 206 38.90 29.72 -16.34
N GLU A 207 39.78 28.79 -15.93
CA GLU A 207 41.24 29.01 -16.00
C GLU A 207 41.79 29.03 -17.45
N THR A 208 41.15 28.29 -18.37
CA THR A 208 41.58 28.23 -19.77
C THR A 208 41.15 29.47 -20.59
N GLU A 209 39.98 30.06 -20.30
CA GLU A 209 39.58 31.34 -20.92
C GLU A 209 40.39 32.54 -20.39
N SER A 210 40.76 32.54 -19.11
CA SER A 210 41.63 33.57 -18.50
C SER A 210 43.04 33.62 -19.11
N CYS A 211 43.63 32.45 -19.42
CA CYS A 211 44.95 32.37 -20.07
C CYS A 211 44.94 32.82 -21.54
N LEU A 212 43.85 32.59 -22.28
CA LEU A 212 43.72 33.03 -23.67
C LEU A 212 43.49 34.55 -23.79
N ALA A 213 42.80 35.16 -22.83
CA ALA A 213 42.55 36.61 -22.82
C ALA A 213 43.82 37.46 -22.52
N THR A 214 44.79 36.90 -21.80
CA THR A 214 46.07 37.58 -21.49
C THR A 214 47.10 37.46 -22.62
N ALA A 215 47.10 36.36 -23.37
CA ALA A 215 47.99 36.17 -24.52
C ALA A 215 47.64 37.07 -25.73
N GLY A 216 46.36 37.43 -25.90
CA GLY A 216 45.89 38.29 -27.01
C GLY A 216 46.27 39.78 -26.91
N ARG A 217 46.71 40.27 -25.73
CA ARG A 217 47.11 41.67 -25.53
C ARG A 217 48.59 41.96 -25.78
N ALA A 218 49.43 40.93 -25.94
CA ALA A 218 50.88 41.09 -26.14
C ALA A 218 51.32 41.08 -27.61
N ALA A 219 50.42 40.80 -28.56
CA ALA A 219 50.75 40.70 -30.00
C ALA A 219 50.27 41.91 -30.85
N GLY A 220 49.85 43.00 -30.19
CA GLY A 220 49.36 44.21 -30.86
C GLY A 220 49.91 45.48 -30.21
N ALA A 221 51.21 45.70 -30.33
CA ALA A 221 51.89 46.98 -30.12
C ALA A 221 53.14 47.04 -30.99
#